data_AF-A0A7W0Q6J3-F1
#
_entry.id   AF-A0A7W0Q6J3-F1
#
_cell.length_a   1.000
_cell.length_b   1.000
_cell.length_c   1.000
_cell.angle_alpha   90.00
_cell.angle_beta   90.00
_cell.angle_gamma   90.00
#
_symmetry.space_group_name_H-M   'P 1'
#
loop_
_entity.id
_entity.type
_entity.pdbx_description
1 polymer ?
#
loop_
_entity_poly.entity_id
_entity_poly.type
_entity_poly.pdbx_seq_one_letter_code
_entity_poly.pdbx_strand_id
1 'polypeptide(L)' 'MDRPSPEQVAIYRAMTPAERLRQAERLYWSARRLREAHERALHPEWSDQQVREHTRQVFLRART' A
#
# COMPACT_ATOMS: atom_id res chain seq x y z
N MET A 1 -3.94 13.04 -9.75
CA MET A 1 -4.50 12.21 -8.66
C MET A 1 -5.93 11.94 -9.01
N ASP A 2 -6.28 10.68 -9.27
CA ASP A 2 -7.66 10.29 -9.53
C ASP A 2 -8.49 10.50 -8.25
N ARG A 3 -9.65 11.16 -8.34
CA ARG A 3 -10.49 11.41 -7.16
C ARG A 3 -11.42 10.22 -6.94
N PRO A 4 -11.73 9.84 -5.69
CA PRO A 4 -12.74 8.83 -5.43
C PRO A 4 -14.08 9.24 -6.03
N SER A 5 -14.78 8.29 -6.65
CA SER A 5 -16.13 8.52 -7.19
C SER A 5 -17.09 8.89 -6.06
N PRO A 6 -18.24 9.55 -6.36
CA PRO A 6 -19.26 9.85 -5.35
C PRO A 6 -19.71 8.60 -4.57
N GLU A 7 -19.78 7.45 -5.26
CA GLU A 7 -20.13 6.15 -4.65
C GLU A 7 -19.07 5.68 -3.66
N GLN A 8 -17.78 5.78 -4.01
CA GLN A 8 -16.68 5.45 -3.11
C GLN A 8 -16.68 6.36 -1.87
N VAL A 9 -16.96 7.66 -2.06
CA VAL A 9 -17.09 8.61 -0.94
C VAL A 9 -18.25 8.23 -0.02
N ALA A 10 -19.40 7.83 -0.56
CA ALA A 10 -20.54 7.39 0.25
C ALA A 10 -20.19 6.14 1.09
N ILE A 11 -19.49 5.17 0.50
CA ILE A 11 -18.98 3.98 1.21
C ILE A 11 -18.05 4.38 2.36
N TYR A 12 -17.08 5.26 2.11
CA TYR A 12 -16.16 5.70 3.16
C TYR A 12 -16.87 6.47 4.28
N ARG A 13 -17.91 7.24 3.97
CA ARG A 13 -18.73 7.97 4.95
C ARG A 13 -19.56 7.03 5.83
N ALA A 14 -20.04 5.92 5.29
CA ALA A 14 -20.82 4.93 6.02
C ALA A 14 -19.97 4.07 6.97
N MET A 15 -18.65 4.00 6.78
CA MET A 15 -17.75 3.24 7.66
C MET A 15 -17.66 3.86 9.06
N THR A 16 -17.74 3.01 10.07
CA THR A 16 -17.30 3.31 11.43
C THR A 16 -15.80 3.61 11.46
N PRO A 17 -15.29 4.32 12.49
CA PRO A 17 -13.86 4.56 12.66
C PRO A 17 -13.02 3.26 12.64
N ALA A 18 -13.52 2.19 13.26
CA ALA A 18 -12.83 0.90 13.31
C ALA A 18 -12.76 0.23 11.93
N GLU A 19 -13.82 0.30 11.13
CA GLU A 19 -13.80 -0.20 9.75
C GLU A 19 -12.85 0.60 8.89
N ARG A 20 -12.83 1.93 9.04
CA ARG A 20 -11.93 2.79 8.30
C ARG A 20 -10.47 2.48 8.60
N LEU A 21 -10.13 2.23 9.87
CA LEU A 21 -8.79 1.80 10.28
C LEU A 21 -8.41 0.45 9.64
N ARG A 22 -9.31 -0.55 9.70
CA ARG A 22 -9.09 -1.84 9.05
C ARG A 22 -8.89 -1.71 7.54
N GLN A 23 -9.65 -0.84 6.87
CA GLN A 23 -9.45 -0.60 5.43
C GLN A 23 -8.11 0.08 5.14
N ALA A 24 -7.70 1.05 5.95
CA ALA A 24 -6.39 1.69 5.81
C ALA A 24 -5.25 0.68 5.97
N GLU A 25 -5.35 -0.23 6.94
CA GLU A 25 -4.37 -1.31 7.13
C GLU A 25 -4.31 -2.25 5.92
N ARG A 26 -5.47 -2.67 5.40
CA ARG A 26 -5.53 -3.51 4.19
C ARG A 26 -4.91 -2.82 2.98
N LEU A 27 -5.15 -1.52 2.81
CA LEU A 27 -4.55 -0.73 1.73
C LEU A 27 -3.03 -0.64 1.89
N TYR A 28 -2.54 -0.38 3.11
CA TYR A 28 -1.12 -0.34 3.43
C TYR A 28 -0.41 -1.64 3.04
N TRP A 29 -0.93 -2.80 3.48
CA TRP A 29 -0.32 -4.09 3.14
C TRP A 29 -0.45 -4.46 1.66
N SER A 30 -1.52 -4.02 0.99
CA SER A 30 -1.68 -4.25 -0.44
C SER A 30 -0.68 -3.43 -1.25
N ALA A 31 -0.47 -2.17 -0.88
CA ALA A 31 0.55 -1.32 -1.50
C ALA A 31 1.96 -1.89 -1.31
N ARG A 32 2.29 -2.41 -0.12
CA ARG A 32 3.59 -3.08 0.12
C ARG A 32 3.77 -4.32 -0.75
N ARG A 33 2.75 -5.18 -0.87
CA ARG A 33 2.84 -6.37 -1.73
C ARG A 33 3.03 -6.02 -3.21
N LEU A 34 2.30 -5.01 -3.69
CA LEU A 34 2.48 -4.50 -5.07
C LEU A 34 3.90 -3.96 -5.28
N ARG A 35 4.41 -3.21 -4.31
CA ARG A 35 5.78 -2.71 -4.33
C ARG A 35 6.79 -3.85 -4.35
N GLU A 36 6.68 -4.84 -3.48
CA GLU A 36 7.60 -5.99 -3.48
C GLU A 36 7.57 -6.75 -4.81
N ALA A 37 6.39 -6.94 -5.42
CA ALA A 37 6.30 -7.56 -6.74
C ALA A 37 7.00 -6.74 -7.83
N HIS A 38 6.88 -5.41 -7.76
CA HIS A 38 7.61 -4.50 -8.64
C HIS A 38 9.13 -4.59 -8.41
N GLU A 39 9.60 -4.58 -7.16
CA GLU A 39 11.03 -4.71 -6.85
C GLU A 39 11.60 -6.06 -7.31
N ARG A 40 10.85 -7.16 -7.17
CA ARG A 40 11.25 -8.48 -7.72
C ARG A 40 11.39 -8.47 -9.23
N ALA A 41 10.53 -7.73 -9.94
CA ALA A 41 10.60 -7.61 -11.39
C ALA A 41 11.79 -6.75 -11.85
N LEU A 42 12.16 -5.71 -11.09
CA LEU A 42 13.30 -4.85 -11.37
C LEU A 42 14.65 -5.49 -10.99
N HIS A 43 14.66 -6.32 -9.95
CA HIS A 43 15.86 -6.92 -9.39
C HIS A 43 15.72 -8.45 -9.25
N PRO A 44 15.74 -9.22 -10.37
CA PRO A 44 15.57 -10.68 -10.33
C PRO A 44 16.66 -11.42 -9.54
N GLU A 45 17.82 -10.79 -9.35
CA GLU A 45 18.95 -11.33 -8.60
C GLU A 45 18.84 -11.14 -7.09
N TRP A 46 17.90 -10.32 -6.61
CA TRP A 46 17.72 -10.08 -5.19
C TRP A 46 17.01 -11.25 -4.51
N SER A 47 17.52 -11.60 -3.33
CA SER A 47 16.78 -12.43 -2.40
C SER A 47 15.50 -11.73 -1.91
N ASP A 48 14.52 -12.51 -1.49
CA ASP A 48 13.29 -11.98 -0.88
C ASP A 48 13.58 -11.05 0.32
N GLN A 49 14.66 -11.29 1.07
CA GLN A 49 15.04 -10.43 2.18
C GLN A 49 15.48 -9.04 1.69
N GLN A 50 16.27 -8.98 0.61
CA GLN A 50 16.69 -7.71 0.02
C GLN A 50 15.49 -6.93 -0.53
N VAL A 51 14.54 -7.60 -1.20
CA VAL A 51 13.30 -6.98 -1.69
C VAL A 51 12.47 -6.41 -0.54
N ARG A 52 12.28 -7.16 0.55
CA ARG A 52 11.52 -6.69 1.73
C ARG A 52 12.19 -5.51 2.41
N GLU A 53 13.51 -5.55 2.58
CA GLU A 53 14.25 -4.45 3.20
C GLU A 53 14.21 -3.19 2.32
N HIS A 54 14.42 -3.33 1.00
CA HIS A 54 14.30 -2.21 0.09
C HIS A 54 12.90 -1.60 0.11
N THR A 55 11.86 -2.44 0.03
CA THR A 55 10.46 -1.99 0.13
C THR A 55 10.21 -1.26 1.45
N ARG A 56 10.79 -1.72 2.56
CA ARG A 56 10.71 -1.02 3.84
C ARG A 56 11.33 0.37 3.78
N GLN A 57 12.49 0.52 3.17
CA GLN A 57 13.15 1.82 3.03
C GLN A 57 12.33 2.78 2.15
N VAL A 58 11.74 2.29 1.05
CA VAL A 58 10.86 3.10 0.18
C VAL A 58 9.67 3.66 0.96
N PHE A 59 8.96 2.83 1.71
CA PHE A 59 7.80 3.30 2.50
C PHE A 59 8.20 4.17 3.69
N LEU A 60 9.39 3.98 4.28
CA LEU A 60 9.91 4.84 5.35
C LEU A 60 10.25 6.26 4.84
N ARG A 61 10.74 6.36 3.60
CA ARG A 61 11.18 7.62 2.99
C ARG A 61 10.12 8.30 2.14
N ALA A 62 8.99 7.63 1.90
CA ALA A 62 7.84 8.22 1.23
C ALA A 62 7.31 9.38 2.09
N ARG A 63 7.65 10.62 1.72
CA ARG A 63 7.08 11.82 2.33
C ARG A 63 5.77 12.15 1.63
N THR A 64 4.82 12.65 2.42
CA THR A 64 3.50 13.13 2.00
C THR A 64 3.57 14.51 1.36
#